data_AF-A0A243WGB6-F1
#
_entry.id   AF-A0A243WGB6-F1
#
_cell.length_a   1.000
_cell.length_b   1.000
_cell.length_c   1.000
_cell.angle_alpha   90.00
_cell.angle_beta   90.00
_cell.angle_gamma   90.00
#
_symmetry.space_group_name_H-M   'P 1'
#
loop_
_entity.id
_entity.type
_entity.pdbx_description
1 polymer ?
#
loop_
_entity_poly.entity_id
_entity_poly.type
_entity_poly.pdbx_seq_one_letter_code
_entity_poly.pdbx_strand_id
1 'polypeptide(L)'
;MIVYTLIAVFAGFFDRLEAGGFNLVIISAGIAMAIANFKRSKDGRLAYLQGMGTGAVTAMVASIVLGFFFIIMSAIRPNLLDLSHARDLFGYDLSALMAFLAIILMGTLGGVIISLVAMQYFKSPDHKPIEGIE
;
A
#
# COMPACT_ATOMS: atom_id res chain seq x y z
N MET A 1 5.65 5.23 4.41
CA MET A 1 4.30 5.86 4.39
C MET A 1 4.16 6.88 5.51
N ILE A 2 4.24 6.53 6.80
CA ILE A 2 4.09 7.51 7.92
C ILE A 2 4.96 8.77 7.76
N VAL A 3 6.28 8.60 7.59
CA VAL A 3 7.21 9.73 7.45
C VAL A 3 6.81 10.64 6.28
N TYR A 4 6.45 10.05 5.15
CA TYR A 4 5.96 10.79 3.99
C TYR A 4 4.62 11.50 4.27
N THR A 5 3.66 10.82 4.89
CA THR A 5 2.37 11.41 5.27
C THR A 5 2.57 12.61 6.21
N LEU A 6 3.48 12.51 7.18
CA LEU A 6 3.84 13.63 8.05
C LEU A 6 4.38 14.82 7.25
N ILE A 7 5.30 14.57 6.32
CA ILE A 7 5.83 15.63 5.45
C ILE A 7 4.71 16.27 4.64
N ALA A 8 3.78 15.49 4.09
CA ALA A 8 2.66 16.01 3.31
C ALA A 8 1.71 16.88 4.15
N VAL A 9 1.46 16.50 5.41
CA VAL A 9 0.67 17.29 6.36
C VAL A 9 1.38 18.60 6.70
N PHE A 10 2.66 18.58 7.04
CA PHE A 10 3.41 19.80 7.41
C PHE A 10 3.66 20.74 6.23
N ALA A 11 3.77 20.21 5.01
CA ALA A 11 3.91 20.99 3.79
C ALA A 11 2.57 21.49 3.23
N GLY A 12 1.43 21.14 3.85
CA GLY A 12 0.11 21.66 3.50
C GLY A 12 -0.45 21.17 2.16
N PHE A 13 0.01 20.02 1.66
CA PHE A 13 -0.50 19.44 0.40
C PHE A 13 -1.22 18.10 0.61
N PHE A 14 -1.43 17.69 1.87
CA PHE A 14 -2.08 16.42 2.21
C PHE A 14 -3.48 16.27 1.61
N ASP A 15 -4.23 17.36 1.46
CA ASP A 15 -5.60 17.35 0.90
C ASP A 15 -5.63 17.15 -0.62
N ARG A 16 -4.47 17.13 -1.30
CA ARG A 16 -4.39 16.90 -2.74
C ARG A 16 -4.39 15.42 -3.06
N LEU A 17 -5.06 15.06 -4.15
CA LEU A 17 -5.06 13.70 -4.69
C LEU A 17 -3.63 13.15 -4.92
N GLU A 18 -2.72 14.03 -5.33
CA GLU A 18 -1.29 13.73 -5.53
C GLU A 18 -0.63 13.15 -4.27
N ALA A 19 -1.04 13.62 -3.08
CA ALA A 19 -0.48 13.15 -1.82
C ALA A 19 -0.77 11.66 -1.58
N GLY A 20 -1.99 11.22 -1.90
CA GLY A 20 -2.39 9.82 -1.87
C GLY A 20 -1.66 8.98 -2.94
N GLY A 21 -1.47 9.55 -4.14
CA GLY A 21 -0.75 8.90 -5.24
C GLY A 21 0.69 8.51 -4.88
N PHE A 22 1.43 9.38 -4.20
CA PHE A 22 2.78 9.04 -3.73
C PHE A 22 2.80 7.92 -2.68
N ASN A 23 1.78 7.83 -1.83
CA ASN A 23 1.65 6.69 -0.91
C ASN A 23 1.47 5.37 -1.67
N LEU A 24 0.75 5.38 -2.82
CA LEU A 24 0.66 4.23 -3.71
C LEU A 24 2.01 3.86 -4.34
N VAL A 25 2.84 4.85 -4.70
CA VAL A 25 4.21 4.59 -5.19
C VAL A 25 5.07 3.94 -4.11
N ILE A 26 5.04 4.48 -2.89
CA ILE A 26 5.82 3.97 -1.75
C ILE A 26 5.44 2.52 -1.42
N ILE A 27 4.15 2.22 -1.31
CA ILE A 27 3.70 0.85 -1.01
C ILE A 27 4.02 -0.11 -2.16
N SER A 28 3.95 0.35 -3.42
CA SER A 28 4.31 -0.47 -4.58
C SER A 28 5.79 -0.85 -4.58
N ALA A 29 6.67 0.12 -4.31
CA ALA A 29 8.10 -0.14 -4.16
C ALA A 29 8.37 -1.11 -2.99
N GLY A 30 7.70 -0.91 -1.85
CA GLY A 30 7.78 -1.80 -0.69
C GLY A 30 7.38 -3.24 -0.99
N ILE A 31 6.26 -3.42 -1.70
CA ILE A 31 5.78 -4.75 -2.15
C ILE A 31 6.80 -5.40 -3.09
N ALA A 32 7.29 -4.67 -4.09
CA ALA A 32 8.28 -5.19 -5.04
C ALA A 32 9.57 -5.63 -4.31
N MET A 33 10.06 -4.83 -3.36
CA MET A 33 11.22 -5.20 -2.53
C MET A 33 10.95 -6.43 -1.66
N ALA A 34 9.77 -6.52 -1.04
CA ALA A 34 9.41 -7.68 -0.23
C ALA A 34 9.34 -8.97 -1.05
N ILE A 35 8.73 -8.93 -2.24
CA ILE A 35 8.67 -10.05 -3.17
C ILE A 35 10.07 -10.44 -3.65
N ALA A 36 10.90 -9.47 -4.04
CA ALA A 36 12.26 -9.71 -4.48
C ALA A 36 13.12 -10.35 -3.37
N ASN A 37 12.99 -9.86 -2.13
CA ASN A 37 13.69 -10.42 -0.99
C ASN A 37 13.23 -11.87 -0.70
N PHE A 38 11.93 -12.12 -0.72
CA PHE A 38 11.39 -13.46 -0.51
C PHE A 38 11.82 -14.45 -1.60
N LYS A 39 11.89 -14.00 -2.86
CA LYS A 39 12.45 -14.78 -3.97
C LYS A 39 13.92 -15.15 -3.74
N ARG A 40 14.74 -14.20 -3.26
CA ARG A 40 16.16 -14.45 -2.92
C ARG A 40 16.29 -15.48 -1.80
N SER A 41 15.41 -15.45 -0.81
CA SER A 41 15.35 -16.46 0.27
C SER A 41 14.85 -17.84 -0.17
N LYS A 42 14.40 -18.00 -1.42
CA LYS A 42 13.89 -19.24 -2.00
C LYS A 42 14.72 -19.68 -3.23
N ASP A 43 16.01 -19.36 -3.24
CA ASP A 43 16.96 -19.72 -4.29
C ASP A 43 16.51 -19.28 -5.71
N GLY A 44 15.84 -18.13 -5.80
CA GLY A 44 15.37 -17.60 -7.07
C GLY A 44 14.08 -18.24 -7.59
N ARG A 45 13.48 -19.19 -6.87
CA ARG A 45 12.20 -19.82 -7.24
C ARG A 45 11.08 -19.22 -6.42
N LEU A 46 10.03 -18.73 -7.09
CA LEU A 46 8.88 -18.13 -6.42
C LEU A 46 7.60 -18.57 -7.10
N ALA A 47 6.76 -19.32 -6.38
CA ALA A 47 5.44 -19.68 -6.86
C ALA A 47 4.53 -18.43 -6.91
N TYR A 48 3.61 -18.41 -7.88
CA TYR A 48 2.78 -17.22 -8.15
C TYR A 48 1.98 -16.76 -6.92
N LEU A 49 1.26 -17.71 -6.29
CA LEU A 49 0.47 -17.43 -5.09
C LEU A 49 1.32 -17.01 -3.90
N GLN A 50 2.55 -17.51 -3.78
CA GLN A 50 3.45 -17.12 -2.70
C GLN A 50 3.86 -15.65 -2.84
N GLY A 51 4.27 -15.22 -4.04
CA GLY A 51 4.64 -13.83 -4.27
C GLY A 51 3.44 -12.87 -4.16
N MET A 52 2.28 -13.28 -4.66
CA MET A 52 1.03 -12.52 -4.47
C MET A 52 0.69 -12.36 -2.98
N GLY A 53 0.80 -13.45 -2.21
CA GLY A 53 0.57 -13.47 -0.77
C GLY A 53 1.58 -12.61 0.00
N THR A 54 2.87 -12.67 -0.35
CA THR A 54 3.90 -11.80 0.22
C THR A 54 3.54 -10.33 0.01
N GLY A 55 3.11 -9.94 -1.20
CA GLY A 55 2.70 -8.57 -1.48
C GLY A 55 1.44 -8.15 -0.70
N ALA A 56 0.42 -9.02 -0.64
CA ALA A 56 -0.81 -8.76 0.09
C ALA A 56 -0.56 -8.55 1.60
N VAL A 57 0.22 -9.44 2.23
CA VAL A 57 0.60 -9.33 3.65
C VAL A 57 1.43 -8.07 3.90
N THR A 58 2.40 -7.78 3.03
CA THR A 58 3.21 -6.55 3.12
C THR A 58 2.33 -5.30 3.12
N ALA A 59 1.38 -5.23 2.19
CA ALA A 59 0.48 -4.09 2.06
C ALA A 59 -0.47 -3.98 3.26
N MET A 60 -1.01 -5.10 3.73
CA MET A 60 -1.89 -5.16 4.90
C MET A 60 -1.16 -4.63 6.15
N VAL A 61 0.05 -5.11 6.42
CA VAL A 61 0.84 -4.64 7.58
C VAL A 61 1.17 -3.16 7.46
N ALA A 62 1.61 -2.70 6.28
CA ALA A 62 1.87 -1.28 6.05
C ALA A 62 0.62 -0.40 6.29
N SER A 63 -0.54 -0.89 5.87
CA SER A 63 -1.82 -0.20 6.00
C SER A 63 -2.34 -0.19 7.43
N ILE A 64 -2.17 -1.28 8.19
CA ILE A 64 -2.48 -1.32 9.63
C ILE A 64 -1.63 -0.29 10.39
N VAL A 65 -0.32 -0.27 10.12
CA VAL A 65 0.60 0.68 10.74
C VAL A 65 0.24 2.13 10.39
N LEU A 66 -0.10 2.39 9.12
CA LEU A 66 -0.58 3.71 8.69
C LEU A 66 -1.92 4.07 9.35
N GLY A 67 -2.86 3.15 9.41
CA GLY A 67 -4.16 3.37 10.04
C GLY A 67 -4.02 3.74 11.53
N PHE A 68 -3.18 3.02 12.27
CA PHE A 68 -2.91 3.37 13.68
C PHE A 68 -2.30 4.77 13.81
N PHE A 69 -1.42 5.15 12.89
CA PHE A 69 -0.90 6.51 12.84
C PHE A 69 -2.02 7.56 12.68
N PHE A 70 -3.01 7.32 11.82
CA PHE A 70 -4.17 8.21 11.67
C PHE A 70 -5.02 8.28 12.96
N ILE A 71 -5.26 7.16 13.64
CA ILE A 71 -5.96 7.14 14.94
C ILE A 71 -5.22 8.00 15.97
N ILE A 72 -3.89 7.79 16.10
CA ILE A 72 -3.06 8.55 17.05
C ILE A 72 -3.08 10.03 16.71
N MET A 73 -2.89 10.39 15.44
CA MET A 73 -2.88 11.80 15.03
C MET A 73 -4.24 12.48 15.21
N SER A 74 -5.34 11.78 14.94
CA SER A 74 -6.69 12.29 15.20
C SER A 74 -6.92 12.57 16.68
N ALA A 75 -6.29 11.82 17.58
CA ALA A 75 -6.39 12.03 19.03
C ALA A 75 -5.53 13.21 19.52
N ILE A 76 -4.32 13.41 18.96
CA ILE A 76 -3.41 14.49 19.37
C ILE A 76 -3.84 15.84 18.75
N ARG A 77 -4.25 15.82 17.47
CA ARG A 77 -4.54 17.02 16.67
C ARG A 77 -5.71 16.77 15.71
N PRO A 78 -6.96 16.86 16.19
CA PRO A 78 -8.15 16.58 15.37
C PRO A 78 -8.26 17.47 14.13
N ASN A 79 -7.69 18.68 14.15
CA ASN A 79 -7.74 19.63 13.03
C ASN A 79 -6.61 19.47 11.98
N LEU A 80 -5.62 18.59 12.19
CA LEU A 80 -4.50 18.41 11.25
C LEU A 80 -4.82 17.45 10.10
N LEU A 81 -5.79 16.56 10.30
CA LEU A 81 -6.23 15.59 9.32
C LEU A 81 -7.70 15.90 9.08
N ASP A 82 -7.97 16.86 8.20
CA ASP A 82 -9.33 17.22 7.85
C ASP A 82 -9.94 16.10 7.01
N LEU A 83 -10.41 15.05 7.70
CA LEU A 83 -11.05 13.87 7.12
C LEU A 83 -12.37 14.22 6.41
N SER A 84 -12.79 15.49 6.48
CA SER A 84 -13.97 16.06 5.85
C SER A 84 -14.03 15.85 4.34
N HIS A 85 -12.92 15.74 3.61
CA HIS A 85 -12.97 15.43 2.17
C HIS A 85 -13.39 13.98 1.87
N ALA A 86 -13.25 13.05 2.82
CA ALA A 86 -13.84 11.72 2.70
C ALA A 86 -15.34 11.71 3.05
N ARG A 87 -15.86 12.77 3.70
CA ARG A 87 -17.28 12.97 3.97
C ARG A 87 -18.09 13.14 2.68
N ASP A 88 -17.52 13.78 1.67
CA ASP A 88 -18.16 13.96 0.35
C ASP A 88 -18.29 12.65 -0.44
N LEU A 89 -17.42 11.67 -0.18
CA LEU A 89 -17.44 10.39 -0.90
C LEU A 89 -18.40 9.36 -0.29
N PHE A 90 -18.69 9.46 1.02
CA PHE A 90 -19.45 8.45 1.77
C PHE A 90 -20.66 9.00 2.56
N GLY A 91 -20.85 10.33 2.63
CA GLY A 91 -22.05 10.96 3.18
C GLY A 91 -22.21 10.93 4.71
N TYR A 92 -21.19 10.49 5.46
CA TYR A 92 -21.18 10.43 6.93
C TYR A 92 -19.87 11.01 7.49
N ASP A 93 -19.89 11.55 8.70
CA ASP A 93 -18.67 11.91 9.43
C ASP A 93 -17.82 10.65 9.59
N LEU A 94 -16.74 10.58 8.81
CA LEU A 94 -15.85 9.43 8.80
C LEU A 94 -15.06 9.45 10.11
N SER A 95 -15.59 8.76 11.12
CA SER A 95 -14.90 8.54 12.39
C SER A 95 -13.49 7.98 12.13
N ALA A 96 -12.53 8.27 13.02
CA ALA A 96 -11.17 7.74 12.93
C ALA A 96 -11.14 6.20 12.73
N LEU A 97 -12.15 5.49 13.26
CA LEU A 97 -12.33 4.06 13.04
C LEU A 97 -12.65 3.70 11.58
N MET A 98 -13.53 4.46 10.92
CA MET A 98 -13.89 4.21 9.52
C MET A 98 -12.71 4.53 8.59
N ALA A 99 -11.96 5.59 8.85
CA ALA A 99 -10.73 5.89 8.13
C ALA A 99 -9.68 4.77 8.31
N PHE A 100 -9.52 4.27 9.53
CA PHE A 100 -8.65 3.13 9.83
C PHE A 100 -9.03 1.88 9.02
N LEU A 101 -10.30 1.50 9.04
CA LEU A 101 -10.81 0.34 8.29
C LEU A 101 -10.68 0.53 6.78
N ALA A 102 -10.97 1.73 6.27
CA ALA A 102 -10.83 2.07 4.85
C ALA A 102 -9.37 1.97 4.39
N ILE A 103 -8.42 2.50 5.16
CA ILE A 103 -6.98 2.41 4.85
C ILE A 103 -6.55 0.94 4.77
N ILE A 104 -6.95 0.11 5.73
CA ILE A 104 -6.60 -1.32 5.73
C ILE A 104 -7.21 -2.03 4.52
N LEU A 105 -8.49 -1.83 4.27
CA LEU A 105 -9.19 -2.50 3.18
C LEU A 105 -8.61 -2.09 1.82
N MET A 106 -8.51 -0.78 1.57
CA MET A 106 -8.05 -0.24 0.30
C MET A 106 -6.57 -0.54 0.06
N GLY A 107 -5.74 -0.45 1.10
CA GLY A 107 -4.32 -0.78 1.03
C GLY A 107 -4.07 -2.28 0.83
N THR A 108 -4.88 -3.16 1.44
CA THR A 108 -4.76 -4.61 1.25
C THR A 108 -5.21 -5.03 -0.16
N LEU A 109 -6.38 -4.56 -0.61
CA LEU A 109 -6.87 -4.85 -1.97
C LEU A 109 -5.94 -4.27 -3.04
N GLY A 110 -5.48 -3.03 -2.85
CA GLY A 110 -4.45 -2.43 -3.70
C GLY A 110 -3.16 -3.24 -3.71
N GLY A 111 -2.75 -3.75 -2.55
CA GLY A 111 -1.59 -4.63 -2.40
C GLY A 111 -1.69 -5.93 -3.19
N VAL A 112 -2.88 -6.55 -3.25
CA VAL A 112 -3.14 -7.72 -4.09
C VAL A 112 -2.99 -7.37 -5.57
N ILE A 113 -3.58 -6.26 -6.03
CA ILE A 113 -3.48 -5.84 -7.43
C ILE A 113 -2.02 -5.54 -7.80
N ILE A 114 -1.32 -4.78 -6.96
CA ILE A 114 0.08 -4.43 -7.17
C ILE A 114 0.95 -5.69 -7.19
N SER A 115 0.68 -6.68 -6.32
CA SER A 115 1.46 -7.91 -6.28
C SER A 115 1.21 -8.78 -7.52
N LEU A 116 0.00 -8.79 -8.08
CA LEU A 116 -0.28 -9.44 -9.37
C LEU A 116 0.55 -8.83 -10.51
N VAL A 117 0.66 -7.49 -10.54
CA VAL A 117 1.49 -6.78 -11.51
C VAL A 117 2.97 -7.07 -11.28
N ALA A 118 3.45 -6.98 -10.03
CA ALA A 118 4.83 -7.26 -9.68
C ALA A 118 5.22 -8.70 -10.04
N MET A 119 4.32 -9.67 -9.86
CA MET A 119 4.57 -11.07 -10.18
C MET A 119 4.74 -11.33 -11.68
N GLN A 120 4.29 -10.44 -12.57
CA GLN A 120 4.63 -10.54 -14.00
C GLN A 120 6.14 -10.43 -14.23
N TYR A 121 6.84 -9.66 -13.39
CA TYR A 121 8.29 -9.49 -13.43
C TYR A 121 9.02 -10.54 -12.59
N PHE A 122 8.48 -10.90 -11.41
CA PHE A 122 9.17 -11.75 -10.45
C PHE A 122 8.93 -13.26 -10.59
N LYS A 123 8.03 -13.70 -11.47
CA LYS A 123 7.76 -15.13 -11.71
C LYS A 123 9.03 -15.95 -12.00
N SER A 124 8.97 -17.24 -11.66
CA SER A 124 10.05 -18.19 -11.92
C SER A 124 10.38 -18.26 -13.43
N PRO A 125 11.65 -18.52 -13.79
CA PRO A 125 12.08 -18.65 -15.20
C PRO A 125 11.25 -19.67 -15.98
N ASP A 126 10.89 -20.77 -15.32
CA ASP A 126 10.07 -21.87 -15.86
C ASP A 126 8.67 -21.41 -16.38
N HIS A 127 8.21 -20.22 -15.98
CA HIS A 127 6.89 -19.67 -16.36
C HIS A 127 7.01 -18.39 -17.21
N LYS A 128 8.21 -18.07 -17.70
CA LYS A 128 8.42 -17.01 -18.68
C LYS A 128 8.18 -17.57 -20.09
N PRO A 129 7.69 -16.75 -21.05
CA PRO A 129 7.66 -17.15 -22.45
C PRO A 129 9.08 -17.56 -22.89
N ILE A 130 9.18 -18.55 -23.78
CA ILE A 130 10.46 -18.93 -24.37
C ILE A 130 10.98 -17.72 -25.16
N GLU A 131 12.04 -17.09 -24.70
CA GLU A 131 12.76 -16.08 -25.47
C GLU A 131 13.55 -16.80 -26.57
N GLY A 132 13.32 -16.45 -27.84
CA GLY A 132 14.12 -16.94 -28.97
C GLY A 132 13.45 -17.94 -29.93
N ILE A 133 12.13 -17.86 -30.14
CA ILE A 133 11.46 -18.48 -31.30
C ILE A 133 11.04 -17.39 -32.29
N GLU A 134 12.02 -16.69 -32.84
CA GLU A 134 11.92 -15.91 -34.08
C GLU A 134 13.12 -16.23 -34.97
#